data_AF-A0AAE8ZQQ6-F1
#
_entry.id   AF-A0AAE8ZQQ6-F1
#
_cell.length_a   1.000
_cell.length_b   1.000
_cell.length_c   1.000
_cell.angle_alpha   90.00
_cell.angle_beta   90.00
_cell.angle_gamma   90.00
#
_symmetry.space_group_name_H-M   'P 1'
#
loop_
_entity.id
_entity.type
_entity.pdbx_description
1 polymer ?
#
loop_
_entity_poly.entity_id
_entity_poly.type
_entity_poly.pdbx_seq_one_letter_code
_entity_poly.pdbx_strand_id
1 'polypeptide(L)'
;MSTSPTFRALPTSVPEAILNAMNLYLLMNSQVKCQVEVINSGAGGSFSSPGEITSRNVTLQEYHNLLRNESQPYYPTRQNDKILIKLILIEIGKKRKLWARRVYELAGLAVFNQTGKLIRPYSIFMLYRRMRVNLKARLRRAILNKKTPMEIEKILSRWEFHENLKFYRKTLEKWEKSLRNGGSDTSEDGENLEDEDGTEEMDFSCETVENQGIVASEAEDSLRGLLELRKK
;
A
#
# COMPACT_ATOMS: atom_id res chain seq x y z
N MET A 1 -37.42 -21.08 31.74
CA MET A 1 -36.69 -22.22 31.14
C MET A 1 -35.52 -21.65 30.35
N SER A 2 -34.29 -21.94 30.76
CA SER A 2 -33.05 -21.35 30.21
C SER A 2 -32.29 -22.44 29.46
N THR A 3 -32.10 -22.30 28.15
CA THR A 3 -31.32 -23.24 27.34
C THR A 3 -29.98 -22.60 26.98
N SER A 4 -28.91 -23.08 27.62
CA SER A 4 -27.54 -22.71 27.28
C SER A 4 -27.12 -23.35 25.95
N PRO A 5 -26.33 -22.67 25.10
CA PRO A 5 -25.89 -23.21 23.83
C PRO A 5 -24.68 -24.14 24.01
N THR A 6 -24.82 -25.37 23.52
CA THR A 6 -23.75 -26.37 23.43
C THR A 6 -22.82 -26.03 22.27
N PHE A 7 -21.57 -25.67 22.57
CA PHE A 7 -20.53 -25.51 21.53
C PHE A 7 -20.01 -26.88 21.07
N ARG A 8 -20.09 -27.13 19.76
CA ARG A 8 -19.49 -28.32 19.12
C ARG A 8 -17.98 -28.14 19.02
N ALA A 9 -17.23 -29.18 19.43
CA ALA A 9 -15.79 -29.27 19.23
C ALA A 9 -15.44 -29.35 17.73
N LEU A 10 -14.36 -28.65 17.35
CA LEU A 10 -13.84 -28.64 15.98
C LEU A 10 -13.08 -29.95 15.65
N PRO A 11 -13.16 -30.43 14.40
CA PRO A 11 -12.46 -31.64 13.98
C PRO A 11 -10.94 -31.41 13.91
N THR A 12 -10.18 -32.32 14.53
CA THR A 12 -8.72 -32.24 14.70
C THR A 12 -7.91 -32.84 13.54
N SER A 13 -8.53 -33.35 12.48
CA SER A 13 -7.82 -33.95 11.35
C SER A 13 -8.12 -33.24 10.04
N VAL A 14 -7.08 -32.66 9.43
CA VAL A 14 -7.14 -32.10 8.09
C VAL A 14 -7.31 -33.24 7.07
N PRO A 15 -8.34 -33.22 6.22
CA PRO A 15 -8.54 -34.25 5.20
C PRO A 15 -7.33 -34.36 4.25
N GLU A 16 -6.94 -35.58 3.94
CA GLU A 16 -5.78 -35.90 3.08
C GLU A 16 -5.85 -35.24 1.69
N ALA A 17 -7.07 -35.00 1.19
CA ALA A 17 -7.31 -34.25 -0.04
C ALA A 17 -6.78 -32.80 0.01
N ILE A 18 -6.83 -32.16 1.18
CA ILE A 18 -6.30 -30.80 1.37
C ILE A 18 -4.77 -30.83 1.35
N LEU A 19 -4.14 -31.82 2.00
CA LEU A 19 -2.70 -32.00 1.94
C LEU A 19 -2.20 -32.20 0.50
N ASN A 20 -2.90 -33.03 -0.28
CA ASN A 20 -2.54 -33.30 -1.67
C ASN A 20 -2.71 -32.07 -2.56
N ALA A 21 -3.77 -31.27 -2.36
CA ALA A 21 -3.96 -30.01 -3.08
C ALA A 21 -2.87 -28.97 -2.75
N MET A 22 -2.46 -28.88 -1.48
CA MET A 22 -1.36 -28.01 -1.07
C MET A 22 -0.03 -28.45 -1.69
N ASN A 23 0.26 -29.75 -1.72
CA ASN A 23 1.47 -30.28 -2.33
C ASN A 23 1.54 -30.01 -3.85
N LEU A 24 0.43 -30.16 -4.56
CA LEU A 24 0.33 -29.81 -5.99
C LEU A 24 0.54 -28.31 -6.22
N TYR A 25 -0.05 -27.46 -5.37
CA TYR A 25 0.11 -26.01 -5.44
C TYR A 25 1.57 -25.58 -5.20
N LEU A 26 2.26 -26.22 -4.25
CA LEU A 26 3.68 -25.98 -3.97
C LEU A 26 4.60 -26.49 -5.09
N LEU A 27 4.24 -27.58 -5.75
CA LEU A 27 4.98 -28.13 -6.89
C LEU A 27 4.92 -27.19 -8.11
N MET A 28 3.77 -26.56 -8.35
CA MET A 28 3.58 -25.61 -9.45
C MET A 28 4.19 -24.23 -9.19
N ASN A 29 4.53 -23.91 -7.93
CA ASN A 29 5.14 -22.64 -7.54
C ASN A 29 6.51 -22.88 -6.89
N SER A 30 7.52 -23.19 -7.71
CA SER A 30 8.89 -23.50 -7.24
C SER A 30 9.52 -22.40 -6.36
N GLN A 31 9.12 -21.13 -6.53
CA GLN A 31 9.55 -20.04 -5.66
C GLN A 31 8.96 -20.11 -4.25
N VAL A 32 7.77 -20.69 -4.07
CA VAL A 32 7.12 -20.87 -2.75
C VAL A 32 7.71 -22.11 -2.06
N LYS A 33 8.06 -23.16 -2.82
CA LYS A 33 8.73 -24.35 -2.28
C LYS A 33 10.10 -24.02 -1.66
N CYS A 34 10.91 -23.19 -2.31
CA CYS A 34 12.19 -22.72 -1.75
C CYS A 34 12.03 -21.91 -0.45
N GLN A 35 10.89 -21.26 -0.21
CA GLN A 35 10.66 -20.53 1.05
C GLN A 35 10.23 -21.46 2.19
N VAL A 36 9.52 -22.55 1.90
CA VAL A 36 9.05 -23.51 2.91
C VAL A 36 10.18 -24.46 3.33
N GLU A 37 11.05 -24.88 2.41
CA GLU A 37 12.19 -25.77 2.75
C GLU A 37 13.24 -25.06 3.63
N VAL A 38 13.44 -23.75 3.46
CA VAL A 38 14.34 -22.94 4.31
C VAL A 38 13.86 -22.86 5.76
N ILE A 39 12.55 -23.00 6.01
CA ILE A 39 11.97 -22.96 7.36
C ILE A 39 12.16 -24.30 8.10
N ASN A 40 12.21 -25.43 7.38
CA ASN A 40 12.22 -26.76 7.99
C ASN A 40 13.62 -27.37 8.20
N SER A 41 14.68 -26.77 7.65
CA SER A 41 16.05 -27.32 7.73
C SER A 41 16.94 -26.69 8.82
N GLY A 42 16.41 -25.78 9.64
CA GLY A 42 17.20 -24.96 10.58
C GLY A 42 17.10 -25.35 12.05
N ALA A 43 17.21 -26.64 12.40
CA ALA A 43 17.33 -27.07 13.79
C ALA A 43 18.82 -27.24 14.15
N GLY A 44 19.40 -26.27 14.85
CA GLY A 44 20.73 -26.40 15.47
C GLY A 44 21.71 -25.28 15.12
N GLY A 45 21.45 -24.06 15.59
CA GLY A 45 22.42 -22.98 15.52
C GLY A 45 21.85 -21.72 16.15
N SER A 46 22.38 -21.34 17.32
CA SER A 46 22.08 -20.08 18.00
C SER A 46 22.62 -18.91 17.17
N PHE A 47 21.86 -18.48 16.17
CA PHE A 47 22.04 -17.20 15.50
C PHE A 47 21.00 -16.22 16.07
N SER A 48 21.46 -15.06 16.52
CA SER A 48 20.61 -13.95 16.93
C SER A 48 19.62 -13.60 15.80
N SER A 49 18.34 -13.89 16.04
CA SER A 49 17.27 -13.90 15.05
C SER A 49 17.00 -12.50 14.45
N PRO A 50 16.95 -12.33 13.12
CA PRO A 50 16.57 -11.07 12.50
C PRO A 50 15.05 -10.92 12.54
N GLY A 51 14.56 -10.24 13.58
CA GLY A 51 13.26 -9.57 13.61
C GLY A 51 12.04 -10.50 13.56
N GLU A 52 11.54 -10.88 14.73
CA GLU A 52 10.18 -11.41 14.86
C GLU A 52 9.19 -10.45 14.17
N ILE A 53 8.54 -10.93 13.11
CA ILE A 53 7.38 -10.29 12.49
C ILE A 53 6.24 -10.41 13.50
N THR A 54 6.27 -9.55 14.50
CA THR A 54 5.16 -9.31 15.40
C THR A 54 4.15 -8.52 14.60
N SER A 55 3.25 -9.23 13.91
CA SER A 55 2.09 -8.64 13.25
C SER A 55 1.29 -7.87 14.30
N ARG A 56 1.47 -6.55 14.33
CA ARG A 56 0.71 -5.65 15.21
C ARG A 56 -0.61 -5.34 14.50
N ASN A 57 -1.70 -5.30 15.26
CA ASN A 57 -3.00 -4.88 14.75
C ASN A 57 -3.29 -3.45 15.25
N VAL A 58 -2.48 -2.49 14.80
CA VAL A 58 -2.69 -1.08 15.16
C VAL A 58 -3.76 -0.50 14.23
N THR A 59 -4.66 0.30 14.79
CA THR A 59 -5.69 1.03 14.04
C THR A 59 -5.13 2.33 13.46
N LEU A 60 -5.83 2.94 12.50
CA LEU A 60 -5.39 4.21 11.91
C LEU A 60 -5.30 5.34 12.97
N GLN A 61 -6.25 5.37 13.90
CA GLN A 61 -6.28 6.36 14.97
C GLN A 61 -5.10 6.18 15.94
N GLU A 62 -4.80 4.95 16.34
CA GLU A 62 -3.62 4.65 17.16
C GLU A 62 -2.32 5.02 16.44
N TYR A 63 -2.24 4.73 15.15
CA TYR A 63 -1.09 5.12 14.33
C TYR A 63 -0.91 6.64 14.26
N HIS A 64 -1.99 7.41 14.14
CA HIS A 64 -1.94 8.87 14.23
C HIS A 64 -1.48 9.34 15.61
N ASN A 65 -1.95 8.70 16.69
CA ASN A 65 -1.49 9.00 18.05
C ASN A 65 0.02 8.73 18.21
N LEU A 66 0.53 7.64 17.64
CA LEU A 66 1.96 7.34 17.60
C LEU A 66 2.74 8.39 16.80
N LEU A 67 2.20 8.87 15.68
CA LEU A 67 2.83 9.92 14.89
C LEU A 67 2.89 11.27 15.61
N ARG A 68 1.91 11.58 16.49
CA ARG A 68 1.89 12.80 17.31
C ARG A 68 2.84 12.73 18.50
N ASN A 69 3.20 11.53 18.96
CA ASN A 69 4.12 11.35 20.07
C ASN A 69 5.57 11.67 19.64
N GLU A 70 6.07 12.85 20.02
CA GLU A 70 7.44 13.30 19.72
C GLU A 70 8.52 12.46 20.41
N SER A 71 8.16 11.70 21.45
CA SER A 71 9.08 10.85 22.20
C SER A 71 9.56 9.63 21.42
N GLN A 72 8.83 9.20 20.38
CA GLN A 72 9.19 8.03 19.60
C GLN A 72 10.04 8.41 18.39
N PRO A 73 11.26 7.87 18.23
CA PRO A 73 12.09 8.17 17.07
C PRO A 73 11.45 7.61 15.81
N TYR A 74 11.25 8.46 14.81
CA TYR A 74 10.81 8.03 13.48
C TYR A 74 11.91 7.26 12.78
N TYR A 75 11.53 6.19 12.10
CA TYR A 75 12.46 5.46 11.26
C TYR A 75 12.79 6.29 10.01
N PRO A 76 14.07 6.67 9.80
CA PRO A 76 14.42 7.48 8.66
C PRO A 76 14.35 6.62 7.40
N THR A 77 13.60 7.08 6.40
CA THR A 77 13.51 6.42 5.09
C THR A 77 14.78 6.68 4.28
N ARG A 78 15.92 6.14 4.75
CA ARG A 78 17.21 6.22 4.06
C ARG A 78 17.22 5.25 2.87
N GLN A 79 17.99 5.58 1.85
CA GLN A 79 18.13 4.80 0.60
C GLN A 79 18.69 3.38 0.80
N ASN A 80 19.19 3.08 2.01
CA ASN A 80 19.94 1.85 2.27
C ASN A 80 19.02 0.67 2.64
N ASP A 81 17.82 0.91 3.17
CA ASP A 81 16.89 -0.17 3.53
C ASP A 81 16.01 -0.58 2.35
N LYS A 82 16.62 -1.32 1.41
CA LYS A 82 15.97 -1.79 0.19
C LYS A 82 14.72 -2.62 0.46
N ILE A 83 14.72 -3.40 1.55
CA ILE A 83 13.58 -4.27 1.92
C ILE A 83 12.39 -3.39 2.31
N LEU A 84 12.62 -2.39 3.16
CA LEU A 84 11.59 -1.44 3.56
C LEU A 84 11.04 -0.65 2.38
N ILE A 85 11.90 -0.19 1.47
CA ILE A 85 11.49 0.54 0.27
C ILE A 85 10.59 -0.35 -0.60
N LYS A 86 10.98 -1.60 -0.84
CA LYS A 86 10.15 -2.56 -1.60
C LYS A 86 8.79 -2.75 -0.94
N LEU A 87 8.77 -2.90 0.38
CA LEU A 87 7.52 -3.07 1.12
C LEU A 87 6.60 -1.86 0.98
N ILE A 88 7.14 -0.65 1.17
CA ILE A 88 6.40 0.60 0.99
C ILE A 88 5.78 0.66 -0.42
N LEU A 89 6.56 0.37 -1.46
CA LEU A 89 6.08 0.39 -2.84
C LEU A 89 4.99 -0.66 -3.12
N ILE A 90 5.09 -1.85 -2.51
CA ILE A 90 4.07 -2.88 -2.57
C ILE A 90 2.77 -2.38 -1.92
N GLU A 91 2.84 -1.79 -0.73
CA GLU A 91 1.66 -1.30 -0.01
C GLU A 91 0.97 -0.13 -0.74
N ILE A 92 1.75 0.76 -1.34
CA ILE A 92 1.20 1.81 -2.22
C ILE A 92 0.53 1.17 -3.45
N GLY A 93 1.19 0.19 -4.08
CA GLY A 93 0.68 -0.52 -5.25
C GLY A 93 -0.59 -1.35 -5.02
N LYS A 94 -0.92 -1.69 -3.77
CA LYS A 94 -2.21 -2.31 -3.39
C LYS A 94 -3.36 -1.30 -3.37
N LYS A 95 -3.09 -0.02 -3.06
CA LYS A 95 -4.09 1.03 -2.84
C LYS A 95 -4.34 1.90 -4.07
N ARG A 96 -4.17 1.32 -5.27
CA ARG A 96 -4.32 1.98 -6.59
C ARG A 96 -5.62 2.75 -6.83
N LYS A 97 -6.67 2.52 -6.05
CA LYS A 97 -7.95 3.23 -6.22
C LYS A 97 -8.05 4.49 -5.36
N LEU A 98 -7.11 4.70 -4.44
CA LEU A 98 -7.22 5.68 -3.37
C LEU A 98 -6.29 6.88 -3.54
N TRP A 99 -5.87 7.29 -4.74
CA TRP A 99 -4.85 8.35 -5.03
C TRP A 99 -5.02 9.72 -4.33
N ALA A 100 -5.89 9.84 -3.34
CA ALA A 100 -5.94 10.86 -2.31
C ALA A 100 -4.79 10.75 -1.27
N ARG A 101 -4.62 11.85 -0.53
CA ARG A 101 -3.71 12.06 0.61
C ARG A 101 -3.57 10.87 1.58
N ARG A 102 -4.65 10.11 1.80
CA ARG A 102 -4.70 8.96 2.75
C ARG A 102 -3.90 7.73 2.31
N VAL A 103 -3.43 7.60 1.06
CA VAL A 103 -2.64 6.43 0.62
C VAL A 103 -1.40 6.26 1.48
N TYR A 104 -0.69 7.36 1.74
CA TYR A 104 0.59 7.32 2.42
C TYR A 104 0.44 7.00 3.90
N GLU A 105 -0.63 7.49 4.54
CA GLU A 105 -0.98 7.12 5.91
C GLU A 105 -1.31 5.65 6.02
N LEU A 106 -2.19 5.15 5.15
CA LEU A 106 -2.57 3.75 5.15
C LEU A 106 -1.37 2.85 4.82
N ALA A 107 -0.47 3.28 3.91
CA ALA A 107 0.75 2.54 3.60
C ALA A 107 1.70 2.52 4.81
N GLY A 108 1.90 3.65 5.48
CA GLY A 108 2.67 3.75 6.71
C GLY A 108 2.14 2.84 7.82
N LEU A 109 0.82 2.83 8.02
CA LEU A 109 0.16 1.92 8.96
C LEU A 109 0.44 0.45 8.62
N ALA A 110 0.28 0.04 7.36
CA ALA A 110 0.52 -1.33 6.94
C ALA A 110 1.98 -1.75 7.15
N VAL A 111 2.93 -0.85 6.83
CA VAL A 111 4.36 -1.06 7.06
C VAL A 111 4.67 -1.16 8.56
N PHE A 112 4.06 -0.30 9.38
CA PHE A 112 4.22 -0.34 10.83
C PHE A 112 3.70 -1.64 11.43
N ASN A 113 2.52 -2.10 10.99
CA ASN A 113 1.94 -3.36 11.45
C ASN A 113 2.81 -4.58 11.12
N GLN A 114 3.55 -4.54 10.02
CA GLN A 114 4.45 -5.63 9.60
C GLN A 114 5.84 -5.53 10.22
N THR A 115 6.39 -4.33 10.40
CA THR A 115 7.81 -4.13 10.72
C THR A 115 8.07 -3.50 12.09
N GLY A 116 7.05 -2.93 12.72
CA GLY A 116 7.17 -2.09 13.91
C GLY A 116 7.89 -0.75 13.68
N LYS A 117 8.27 -0.42 12.43
CA LYS A 117 8.97 0.82 12.09
C LYS A 117 7.96 1.93 11.82
N LEU A 118 7.97 2.96 12.66
CA LEU A 118 7.10 4.13 12.51
C LEU A 118 7.69 5.08 11.46
N ILE A 119 6.96 5.34 10.37
CA ILE A 119 7.45 6.16 9.26
C ILE A 119 6.46 7.28 9.00
N ARG A 120 6.94 8.53 8.93
CA ARG A 120 6.06 9.66 8.62
C ARG A 120 5.46 9.49 7.22
N PRO A 121 4.15 9.74 7.03
CA PRO A 121 3.51 9.71 5.72
C PRO A 121 4.21 10.58 4.68
N TYR A 122 4.69 11.77 5.08
CA TYR A 122 5.48 12.64 4.22
C TYR A 122 6.77 11.98 3.70
N SER A 123 7.47 11.22 4.53
CA SER A 123 8.67 10.49 4.10
C SER A 123 8.34 9.39 3.09
N ILE A 124 7.17 8.77 3.20
CA ILE A 124 6.66 7.78 2.23
C ILE A 124 6.33 8.47 0.90
N PHE A 125 5.66 9.62 0.95
CA PHE A 125 5.37 10.45 -0.22
C PHE A 125 6.66 10.84 -0.96
N MET A 126 7.62 11.42 -0.27
CA MET A 126 8.89 11.85 -0.85
C MET A 126 9.67 10.69 -1.46
N LEU A 127 9.67 9.53 -0.78
CA LEU A 127 10.25 8.31 -1.33
C LEU A 127 9.54 7.91 -2.63
N TYR A 128 8.22 7.84 -2.62
CA TYR A 128 7.45 7.44 -3.79
C TYR A 128 7.65 8.42 -4.97
N ARG A 129 7.59 9.74 -4.72
CA ARG A 129 7.88 10.79 -5.72
C ARG A 129 9.24 10.54 -6.37
N ARG A 130 10.28 10.32 -5.56
CA ARG A 130 11.63 10.03 -6.07
C ARG A 130 11.69 8.75 -6.92
N MET A 131 10.99 7.70 -6.51
CA MET A 131 10.93 6.44 -7.25
C MET A 131 10.25 6.61 -8.62
N ARG A 132 9.18 7.41 -8.70
CA ARG A 132 8.52 7.78 -9.98
C ARG A 132 9.47 8.56 -10.89
N VAL A 133 10.14 9.58 -10.35
CA VAL A 133 11.11 10.40 -11.11
C VAL A 133 12.25 9.54 -11.67
N ASN A 134 12.80 8.64 -10.85
CA ASN A 134 13.84 7.71 -11.29
C ASN A 134 13.36 6.77 -12.40
N LEU A 135 12.12 6.28 -12.33
CA LEU A 135 11.55 5.46 -13.39
C LEU A 135 11.38 6.27 -14.69
N LYS A 136 10.76 7.46 -14.62
CA LYS A 136 10.60 8.37 -15.78
C LYS A 136 11.95 8.70 -16.42
N ALA A 137 12.97 9.03 -15.62
CA ALA A 137 14.32 9.34 -16.12
C ALA A 137 14.97 8.15 -16.84
N ARG A 138 14.83 6.92 -16.30
CA ARG A 138 15.33 5.69 -16.95
C ARG A 138 14.61 5.41 -18.26
N LEU A 139 13.28 5.56 -18.28
CA LEU A 139 12.46 5.40 -19.48
C LEU A 139 12.82 6.43 -20.54
N ARG A 140 12.89 7.71 -20.17
CA ARG A 140 13.28 8.81 -21.07
C ARG A 140 14.62 8.51 -21.72
N ARG A 141 15.63 8.16 -20.93
CA ARG A 141 16.97 7.81 -21.45
C ARG A 141 16.92 6.62 -22.42
N ALA A 142 16.16 5.58 -22.10
CA ALA A 142 16.09 4.41 -22.96
C ALA A 142 15.32 4.70 -24.27
N ILE A 143 14.24 5.48 -24.21
CA ILE A 143 13.47 5.90 -25.39
C ILE A 143 14.29 6.82 -26.29
N LEU A 144 14.97 7.83 -25.73
CA LEU A 144 15.84 8.73 -26.50
C LEU A 144 17.01 8.00 -27.16
N ASN A 145 17.50 6.93 -26.53
CA ASN A 145 18.51 6.02 -27.11
C ASN A 145 17.91 5.00 -28.11
N LYS A 146 16.67 5.24 -28.59
CA LYS A 146 15.96 4.44 -29.60
C LYS A 146 15.85 2.95 -29.23
N LYS A 147 15.75 2.63 -27.94
CA LYS A 147 15.58 1.24 -27.48
C LYS A 147 14.18 0.72 -27.79
N THR A 148 14.15 -0.53 -28.25
CA THR A 148 12.90 -1.27 -28.46
C THR A 148 12.21 -1.54 -27.13
N PRO A 149 10.87 -1.72 -27.09
CA PRO A 149 10.15 -2.02 -25.84
C PRO A 149 10.74 -3.20 -25.06
N MET A 150 11.17 -4.26 -25.74
CA MET A 150 11.82 -5.42 -25.11
C MET A 150 13.17 -5.07 -24.46
N GLU A 151 13.99 -4.24 -25.11
CA GLU A 151 15.26 -3.79 -24.52
C GLU A 151 15.05 -2.90 -23.30
N ILE A 152 14.05 -2.01 -23.35
CA ILE A 152 13.70 -1.17 -22.21
C ILE A 152 13.27 -2.03 -21.02
N GLU A 153 12.43 -3.03 -21.27
CA GLU A 153 12.01 -3.97 -20.22
C GLU A 153 13.19 -4.74 -19.63
N LYS A 154 14.14 -5.17 -20.46
CA LYS A 154 15.38 -5.82 -20.00
C LYS A 154 16.29 -4.89 -19.19
N ILE A 155 16.33 -3.60 -19.51
CA ILE A 155 17.08 -2.60 -18.73
C ILE A 155 16.40 -2.37 -17.38
N LEU A 156 15.07 -2.30 -17.36
CA LEU A 156 14.30 -2.02 -16.17
C LEU A 156 14.17 -3.24 -15.26
N SER A 157 14.12 -4.46 -15.78
CA SER A 157 14.13 -5.69 -14.96
C SER A 157 15.41 -5.84 -14.13
N ARG A 158 16.53 -5.24 -14.55
CA ARG A 158 17.76 -5.14 -13.76
C ARG A 158 17.65 -4.16 -12.60
N TRP A 159 16.67 -3.27 -12.62
CA TRP A 159 16.43 -2.33 -11.54
C TRP A 159 15.59 -2.99 -10.44
N GLU A 160 16.16 -3.04 -9.23
CA GLU A 160 15.63 -3.83 -8.11
C GLU A 160 14.22 -3.47 -7.64
N PHE A 161 13.70 -2.30 -8.02
CA PHE A 161 12.37 -1.81 -7.64
C PHE A 161 11.36 -1.82 -8.79
N HIS A 162 11.77 -2.27 -9.98
CA HIS A 162 10.93 -2.21 -11.18
C HIS A 162 9.64 -3.02 -11.02
N GLU A 163 9.73 -4.24 -10.48
CA GLU A 163 8.59 -5.10 -10.21
C GLU A 163 7.56 -4.40 -9.30
N ASN A 164 8.03 -3.67 -8.29
CA ASN A 164 7.17 -2.96 -7.36
C ASN A 164 6.53 -1.70 -7.96
N LEU A 165 7.03 -1.21 -9.10
CA LEU A 165 6.54 -0.01 -9.80
C LEU A 165 5.80 -0.34 -11.11
N LYS A 166 5.59 -1.62 -11.44
CA LYS A 166 4.81 -2.04 -12.62
C LYS A 166 3.42 -1.40 -12.67
N PHE A 167 2.85 -1.08 -11.52
CA PHE A 167 1.56 -0.39 -11.46
C PHE A 167 1.60 1.01 -12.06
N TYR A 168 2.62 1.78 -11.69
CA TYR A 168 2.81 3.15 -12.17
C TYR A 168 3.19 3.14 -13.65
N ARG A 169 3.89 2.10 -14.11
CA ARG A 169 4.22 2.01 -15.54
C ARG A 169 3.01 1.99 -16.47
N LYS A 170 1.87 1.44 -16.02
CA LYS A 170 0.62 1.48 -16.80
C LYS A 170 0.14 2.92 -17.04
N THR A 171 0.36 3.83 -16.10
CA THR A 171 -0.05 5.23 -16.25
C THR A 171 0.88 6.00 -17.21
N LEU A 172 2.09 5.50 -17.45
CA LEU A 172 3.07 6.11 -18.34
C LEU A 172 2.90 5.74 -19.82
N GLU A 173 1.98 4.84 -20.19
CA GLU A 173 1.88 4.34 -21.57
C GLU A 173 1.64 5.47 -22.60
N LYS A 174 0.74 6.41 -22.28
CA LYS A 174 0.47 7.58 -23.14
C LYS A 174 1.69 8.49 -23.27
N TRP A 175 2.36 8.75 -22.14
CA TRP A 175 3.58 9.55 -22.10
C TRP A 175 4.72 8.89 -22.90
N GLU A 176 4.92 7.57 -22.77
CA GLU A 176 5.92 6.83 -23.54
C GLU A 176 5.64 6.89 -25.05
N LYS A 177 4.37 6.81 -25.47
CA LYS A 177 3.97 6.95 -26.90
C LYS A 177 4.26 8.35 -27.43
N SER A 178 3.90 9.39 -26.68
CA SER A 178 4.18 10.78 -27.06
C SER A 178 5.68 11.03 -27.24
N LEU A 179 6.49 10.57 -26.28
CA LEU A 179 7.94 10.73 -26.29
C LEU A 179 8.60 10.00 -27.48
N ARG A 180 8.09 8.82 -27.88
CA ARG A 180 8.60 8.08 -29.05
C ARG A 180 8.28 8.76 -30.38
N ASN A 181 7.17 9.47 -30.45
CA ASN A 181 6.71 10.13 -31.67
C ASN A 181 7.38 11.50 -31.90
N GLY A 182 8.36 11.87 -31.07
CA GLY A 182 9.03 13.18 -31.15
C GLY A 182 8.15 14.34 -30.68
N GLY A 183 7.09 14.05 -29.92
CA GLY A 183 6.30 15.09 -29.27
C GLY A 183 7.19 15.92 -28.34
N SER A 184 7.11 17.24 -28.45
CA SER A 184 7.56 18.14 -27.39
C SER A 184 6.76 17.80 -26.13
N ASP A 185 7.44 17.53 -25.01
CA ASP A 185 6.83 17.22 -23.72
C ASP A 185 5.98 18.39 -23.20
N THR A 186 4.77 18.61 -23.72
CA THR A 186 3.86 19.68 -23.25
C THR A 186 2.41 19.28 -23.11
N SER A 187 2.02 18.02 -23.36
CA SER A 187 0.63 17.57 -23.10
C SER A 187 0.59 16.70 -21.84
N GLU A 188 0.34 17.36 -20.72
CA GLU A 188 0.05 16.83 -19.38
C GLU A 188 -1.34 16.17 -19.28
N ASP A 189 -1.86 15.59 -20.36
CA ASP A 189 -3.20 14.99 -20.35
C ASP A 189 -3.14 13.47 -20.13
N GLY A 190 -3.15 13.10 -18.86
CA GLY A 190 -3.39 11.73 -18.44
C GLY A 190 -3.66 11.59 -16.95
N GLU A 191 -2.89 12.27 -16.11
CA GLU A 191 -3.14 12.55 -14.69
C GLU A 191 -2.29 13.78 -14.36
N ASN A 192 -2.93 14.92 -14.15
CA ASN A 192 -2.26 16.12 -13.66
C ASN A 192 -1.68 15.79 -12.26
N LEU A 193 -0.40 15.43 -12.22
CA LEU A 193 0.37 15.09 -11.02
C LEU A 193 1.64 15.96 -10.92
N GLU A 194 1.76 16.97 -11.79
CA GLU A 194 2.88 17.92 -11.80
C GLU A 194 2.45 19.33 -11.32
N ASP A 195 1.14 19.60 -11.14
CA ASP A 195 0.61 20.82 -10.48
C ASP A 195 0.44 20.76 -8.95
N GLU A 196 1.01 19.76 -8.25
CA GLU A 196 1.30 19.87 -6.80
C GLU A 196 2.76 20.28 -6.56
N ASP A 197 3.29 21.20 -7.39
CA ASP A 197 4.37 22.13 -7.01
C ASP A 197 3.83 23.37 -6.29
N GLY A 198 2.55 23.34 -5.90
CA GLY A 198 2.14 23.98 -4.68
C GLY A 198 2.95 23.36 -3.54
N THR A 199 3.96 24.08 -3.08
CA THR A 199 4.41 24.09 -1.68
C THR A 199 3.24 24.49 -0.76
N GLU A 200 2.06 23.88 -0.92
CA GLU A 200 1.20 23.63 0.21
C GLU A 200 2.06 22.74 1.09
N GLU A 201 2.69 23.37 2.08
CA GLU A 201 2.94 22.77 3.38
C GLU A 201 1.74 21.86 3.63
N MET A 202 1.84 20.58 3.26
CA MET A 202 0.79 19.62 3.51
C MET A 202 0.75 19.55 5.02
N ASP A 203 -0.09 20.37 5.62
CA ASP A 203 -0.21 20.50 7.05
C ASP A 203 -0.81 19.19 7.52
N PHE A 204 0.07 18.24 7.86
CA PHE A 204 -0.28 17.01 8.54
C PHE A 204 -0.75 17.29 9.97
N SER A 205 -1.22 18.51 10.28
CA SER A 205 -2.21 18.73 11.31
C SER A 205 -3.36 17.77 11.04
N CYS A 206 -3.34 16.70 11.82
CA CYS A 206 -4.41 15.75 11.92
C CYS A 206 -5.58 16.56 12.48
N GLU A 207 -6.42 17.11 11.61
CA GLU A 207 -7.70 17.71 11.99
C GLU A 207 -8.35 16.74 12.96
N THR A 208 -8.57 17.24 14.17
CA THR A 208 -9.38 16.58 15.18
C THR A 208 -10.66 16.14 14.48
N VAL A 209 -10.89 14.82 14.45
CA VAL A 209 -12.19 14.26 14.08
C VAL A 209 -13.15 14.69 15.17
N GLU A 210 -13.64 15.93 15.09
CA GLU A 210 -14.85 16.33 15.75
C GLU A 210 -15.97 15.60 15.04
N ASN A 211 -16.49 14.58 15.73
CA ASN A 211 -17.82 14.02 15.60
C ASN A 211 -18.47 14.23 14.23
N GLN A 212 -18.32 13.25 13.34
CA GLN A 212 -19.37 13.00 12.36
C GLN A 212 -20.63 12.61 13.13
N GLY A 213 -21.39 13.64 13.51
CA GLY A 213 -22.80 13.54 13.79
C GLY A 213 -23.43 12.84 12.61
N ILE A 214 -24.01 11.68 12.90
CA ILE A 214 -24.93 10.98 12.02
C ILE A 214 -25.96 12.00 11.58
N VAL A 215 -25.86 12.46 10.34
CA VAL A 215 -26.91 13.26 9.72
C VAL A 215 -28.04 12.29 9.42
N ALA A 216 -28.90 12.07 10.42
CA ALA A 216 -30.21 11.47 10.22
C ALA A 216 -31.14 12.54 9.60
N SER A 217 -30.82 12.99 8.39
CA SER A 217 -31.70 13.86 7.60
C SER A 217 -32.58 13.00 6.70
N GLU A 218 -33.52 12.26 7.28
CA GLU A 218 -34.60 11.62 6.49
C GLU A 218 -35.82 11.20 7.32
N ALA A 219 -36.12 11.92 8.42
CA ALA A 219 -37.32 11.62 9.24
C ALA A 219 -38.13 12.84 9.71
N GLU A 220 -37.67 14.07 9.52
CA GLU A 220 -38.39 15.25 10.08
C GLU A 220 -39.32 15.98 9.10
N ASP A 221 -39.23 15.74 7.80
CA ASP A 221 -40.11 16.38 6.82
C ASP A 221 -41.47 15.68 6.66
N SER A 222 -41.65 14.47 7.21
CA SER A 222 -42.94 13.76 7.15
C SER A 222 -43.90 14.12 8.30
N LEU A 223 -43.40 14.73 9.39
CA LEU A 223 -44.23 15.12 10.54
C LEU A 223 -44.80 16.55 10.44
N ARG A 224 -44.26 17.42 9.58
CA ARG A 224 -44.86 18.75 9.33
C ARG A 224 -46.14 18.68 8.48
N GLY A 225 -46.28 17.68 7.61
CA GLY A 225 -47.50 17.48 6.81
C GLY A 225 -48.71 16.97 7.59
N LEU A 226 -48.51 16.36 8.77
CA LEU A 226 -49.60 15.78 9.57
C LEU A 226 -50.22 16.73 10.60
N LEU A 227 -49.62 17.90 10.84
CA LEU A 227 -50.15 18.92 11.77
C LEU A 227 -51.02 19.98 11.09
N GLU A 228 -51.05 20.05 9.75
CA GLU A 228 -51.92 20.98 9.00
C GLU A 228 -53.30 20.40 8.66
N LEU A 229 -53.54 19.10 8.90
CA LEU A 229 -54.85 18.46 8.71
C LEU A 229 -55.74 18.43 9.96
N ARG A 230 -55.34 19.05 11.07
CA ARG A 230 -56.14 19.12 12.31
C ARG A 230 -56.64 20.51 12.67
N LYS A 231 -56.63 21.45 11.72
CA LYS A 231 -57.17 22.82 11.88
C LYS A 231 -58.22 23.22 10.83
N LYS A 232 -58.88 22.25 10.19
CA LYS A 232 -60.14 22.48 9.48
C LYS A 232 -61.22 21.53 10.01
#